data_AF-C0HK35-F1
#
_entry.id   AF-C0HK35-F1
#
_cell.length_a   1.000
_cell.length_b   1.000
_cell.length_c   1.000
_cell.angle_alpha   90.00
_cell.angle_beta   90.00
_cell.angle_gamma   90.00
#
_symmetry.space_group_name_H-M   'P 1'
#
loop_
_entity.id
_entity.type
_entity.pdbx_description
1 polymer ?
#
loop_
_entity_poly.entity_id
_entity_poly.type
_entity_poly.pdbx_seq_one_letter_code
_entity_poly.pdbx_strand_id
1 'polypeptide(L)' 'GVIPCGESCVFIPCINKKKCSCKNKVCYRD' A
#
# COMPACT_ATOMS: atom_id res chain seq x y z
N GLY A 1 1.41 8.99 -3.74
CA GLY A 1 0.90 7.65 -4.10
C GLY A 1 1.14 7.27 -5.55
N VAL A 2 2.38 7.28 -6.07
CA VAL A 2 2.68 6.94 -7.48
C VAL A 2 3.41 5.60 -7.61
N ILE A 3 4.28 5.29 -6.64
CA ILE A 3 5.12 4.10 -6.67
C ILE A 3 4.42 3.00 -5.84
N PRO A 4 4.14 1.81 -6.40
CA PRO A 4 3.66 0.69 -5.60
C PRO A 4 4.74 0.27 -4.58
N CYS A 5 4.35 0.05 -3.32
CA CYS A 5 5.24 -0.49 -2.29
C CYS A 5 5.54 -1.98 -2.45
N GLY A 6 4.97 -2.63 -3.47
CA GLY A 6 5.05 -4.08 -3.65
C GLY A 6 4.18 -4.86 -2.66
N GLU A 7 3.26 -4.19 -1.96
CA GLU A 7 2.33 -4.82 -1.02
C GLU A 7 0.89 -4.72 -1.55
N SER A 8 0.06 -5.70 -1.20
CA SER A 8 -1.37 -5.67 -1.47
C SER A 8 -2.14 -5.45 -0.18
N CYS A 9 -3.24 -4.70 -0.28
CA CYS A 9 -4.10 -4.39 0.85
C CYS A 9 -5.51 -5.01 0.75
N VAL A 10 -5.63 -6.17 0.09
CA VAL A 10 -6.92 -6.86 -0.13
C VAL A 10 -7.41 -7.59 1.12
N PHE A 11 -6.53 -8.40 1.72
CA PHE A 11 -6.86 -9.26 2.86
C PHE A 11 -6.14 -8.85 4.14
N ILE A 12 -5.00 -8.18 3.99
CA ILE A 12 -4.18 -7.66 5.08
C ILE A 12 -3.96 -6.17 4.83
N PRO A 13 -3.82 -5.34 5.86
CA PRO A 13 -3.38 -3.98 5.64
C PRO A 13 -1.92 -3.95 5.18
N CYS A 14 -1.51 -2.85 4.51
CA CYS A 14 -0.10 -2.60 4.23
C CYS A 14 0.72 -2.74 5.53
N ILE A 15 1.82 -3.48 5.51
CA ILE A 15 2.75 -3.61 6.63
C ILE A 15 3.39 -2.25 6.88
N ASN A 16 3.78 -1.56 5.80
CA ASN A 16 4.40 -0.24 5.87
C ASN A 16 3.40 0.92 5.94
N LYS A 17 2.38 0.86 6.82
CA LYS A 17 1.33 1.91 6.94
C LYS A 17 1.84 3.35 7.08
N LYS A 18 3.04 3.53 7.65
CA LYS A 18 3.64 4.86 7.85
C LYS A 18 4.20 5.49 6.58
N LYS A 19 4.50 4.69 5.56
CA LYS A 19 5.08 5.15 4.29
C LYS A 19 4.20 4.81 3.09
N CYS A 20 3.30 3.85 3.23
CA CYS A 20 2.47 3.29 2.18
C CYS A 20 0.99 3.40 2.54
N SER A 21 0.21 3.86 1.58
CA SER A 21 -1.24 4.01 1.63
C SER A 21 -1.91 3.01 0.71
N CYS A 22 -2.97 2.36 1.18
CA CYS A 22 -3.76 1.44 0.37
C CYS A 22 -4.62 2.23 -0.64
N LYS A 23 -4.44 1.96 -1.94
CA LYS A 23 -5.28 2.50 -3.01
C LYS A 23 -5.54 1.40 -4.03
N ASN A 24 -6.79 1.23 -4.46
CA ASN A 24 -7.16 0.20 -5.44
C ASN A 24 -6.57 -1.19 -5.14
N LYS A 25 -6.68 -1.65 -3.87
CA LYS A 25 -6.19 -2.97 -3.42
C LYS A 25 -4.66 -3.16 -3.44
N VAL A 26 -3.91 -2.12 -3.78
CA VAL A 26 -2.44 -2.11 -3.79
C VAL A 26 -1.93 -1.03 -2.85
N CYS A 27 -0.85 -1.30 -2.14
CA CYS A 27 -0.20 -0.31 -1.29
C CYS A 27 0.71 0.55 -2.14
N TYR A 28 0.49 1.86 -2.13
CA TYR A 28 1.32 2.84 -2.83
C TYR A 28 2.08 3.68 -1.82
N ARG A 29 3.34 3.95 -2.12
CA ARG A 29 4.14 4.91 -1.38
C ARG A 29 3.59 6.30 -1.68
N ASP A 30 3.38 7.10 -0.63
CA ASP A 30 3.09 8.52 -0.86
C ASP A 30 4.20 9.16 -1.70
#